data_AF-A0A4R6SPG9-F1
#
_entry.id   AF-A0A4R6SPG9-F1
#
_cell.length_a   1.000
_cell.length_b   1.000
_cell.length_c   1.000
_cell.angle_alpha   90.00
_cell.angle_beta   90.00
_cell.angle_gamma   90.00
#
_symmetry.space_group_name_H-M   'P 1'
#
loop_
_entity.id
_entity.type
_entity.pdbx_description
1 polymer ?
#
loop_
_entity_poly.entity_id
_entity_poly.type
_entity_poly.pdbx_seq_one_letter_code
_entity_poly.pdbx_strand_id
1 'polypeptide(L)'
;MIDEIGAHRGSYELAGEPDNTMCLPVCDCGWRDVRWFGADDAGRSAARERWARHALLENELRPPDWLVTKATILREQITELIRTSPPAALSLLADIDGWHGALLRDAVAAARAGGASWADIGEKLGMSRQAAHERFRGVA
;
A
#
# COMPACT_ATOMS: atom_id res chain seq x y z
N MET A 1 12.58 -3.54 -20.06
CA MET A 1 12.36 -2.80 -18.79
C MET A 1 11.48 -1.63 -19.16
N ILE A 2 10.26 -1.55 -18.64
CA ILE A 2 9.24 -0.65 -19.20
C ILE A 2 9.41 0.74 -18.67
N ASP A 3 9.46 0.90 -17.34
CA ASP A 3 9.42 2.18 -16.63
C ASP A 3 9.47 2.00 -15.11
N GLU A 4 9.70 3.13 -14.41
CA GLU A 4 9.57 3.29 -12.97
C GLU A 4 8.75 4.56 -12.68
N ILE A 5 7.70 4.46 -11.88
CA ILE A 5 6.89 5.59 -11.40
C ILE A 5 6.76 5.46 -9.88
N GLY A 6 7.39 6.37 -9.15
CA GLY A 6 7.41 6.32 -7.69
C GLY A 6 7.99 5.00 -7.18
N ALA A 7 7.23 4.30 -6.32
CA ALA A 7 7.65 3.01 -5.76
C ALA A 7 7.34 1.79 -6.65
N HIS A 8 6.83 2.00 -7.87
CA HIS A 8 6.31 0.94 -8.73
C HIS A 8 7.16 0.76 -9.98
N ARG A 9 7.55 -0.49 -10.24
CA ARG A 9 8.28 -0.89 -11.45
C ARG A 9 7.41 -1.76 -12.36
N GLY A 10 7.33 -1.36 -13.62
CA GLY A 10 6.55 -2.06 -14.65
C GLY A 10 7.36 -3.08 -15.43
N SER A 11 6.77 -4.24 -15.70
CA SER A 11 7.29 -5.23 -16.65
C SER A 11 6.17 -5.82 -17.52
N TYR A 12 6.54 -6.61 -18.53
CA TYR A 12 5.60 -7.30 -19.40
C TYR A 12 5.74 -8.79 -19.19
N GLU A 13 4.62 -9.48 -19.04
CA GLU A 13 4.56 -10.90 -19.35
C GLU A 13 4.24 -11.06 -20.84
N LEU A 14 4.88 -12.03 -21.50
CA LEU A 14 4.69 -12.28 -22.93
C LEU A 14 4.00 -13.64 -23.13
N ALA A 15 3.11 -13.70 -24.11
CA ALA A 15 2.44 -14.93 -24.53
C ALA A 15 2.13 -14.89 -26.02
N GLY A 16 1.81 -16.04 -26.61
CA GLY A 16 1.46 -16.16 -28.02
C GLY A 16 2.59 -16.68 -28.91
N GLU A 17 2.31 -16.77 -30.20
CA GLU A 17 3.25 -17.25 -31.22
C GLU A 17 4.18 -16.12 -31.70
N PRO A 18 5.33 -16.43 -32.35
CA PRO A 18 6.29 -15.42 -32.78
C PRO A 18 5.68 -14.30 -33.65
N ASP A 19 4.73 -14.65 -34.53
CA ASP A 19 4.08 -13.69 -35.44
C ASP A 19 2.88 -12.97 -34.81
N ASN A 20 2.46 -13.37 -33.60
CA ASN A 20 1.35 -12.77 -32.87
C ASN A 20 1.63 -12.75 -31.35
N THR A 21 2.82 -12.24 -31.00
CA THR A 21 3.21 -12.11 -29.60
C THR A 21 2.37 -11.02 -28.94
N MET A 22 1.86 -11.31 -27.75
CA MET A 22 1.06 -10.42 -26.93
C MET A 22 1.84 -10.09 -25.65
N CYS A 23 1.57 -8.92 -25.08
CA CYS A 23 2.13 -8.48 -23.81
C CYS A 23 1.04 -8.12 -22.80
N LEU A 24 1.28 -8.49 -21.54
CA LEU A 24 0.45 -8.13 -20.39
C LEU A 24 1.28 -7.23 -19.47
N PRO A 25 0.87 -5.97 -19.22
CA PRO A 25 1.57 -5.14 -18.27
C PRO A 25 1.33 -5.65 -16.84
N VAL A 26 2.42 -5.78 -16.09
CA VAL A 26 2.42 -6.21 -14.69
C VAL A 26 3.30 -5.26 -13.86
N CYS A 27 3.08 -5.24 -12.55
CA CYS A 27 3.82 -4.43 -11.59
C CYS A 27 4.45 -5.30 -10.50
N ASP A 28 5.58 -4.87 -9.99
CA ASP A 28 6.25 -5.46 -8.82
C ASP A 28 5.40 -5.53 -7.54
N CYS A 29 4.41 -4.65 -7.38
CA CYS A 29 3.42 -4.72 -6.31
C CYS A 29 2.41 -5.89 -6.44
N GLY A 30 2.53 -6.70 -7.49
CA GLY A 30 1.66 -7.84 -7.77
C GLY A 30 0.47 -7.52 -8.67
N TRP A 31 0.27 -6.26 -9.04
CA TRP A 31 -0.77 -5.88 -9.99
C TRP A 31 -0.50 -6.46 -11.38
N ARG A 32 -1.57 -6.93 -12.02
CA ARG A 32 -1.56 -7.44 -13.38
C ARG A 32 -2.82 -6.90 -14.05
N ASP A 33 -2.69 -6.39 -15.28
CA ASP A 33 -3.89 -6.02 -16.04
C ASP A 33 -4.67 -7.29 -16.40
N VAL A 34 -5.94 -7.11 -16.74
CA VAL A 34 -6.80 -8.18 -17.28
C VAL A 34 -6.71 -8.27 -18.80
N ARG A 35 -6.23 -7.19 -19.45
CA ARG A 35 -6.19 -7.08 -20.91
C ARG A 35 -4.79 -7.33 -21.45
N TRP A 36 -4.69 -8.23 -22.42
CA TRP A 36 -3.50 -8.42 -23.26
C TRP A 36 -3.47 -7.40 -24.40
N PHE A 37 -2.27 -6.97 -24.78
CA PHE A 37 -1.99 -6.03 -25.87
C PHE A 37 -1.07 -6.68 -26.90
N GLY A 38 -1.04 -6.17 -28.12
CA GLY A 38 -0.02 -6.56 -29.09
C GLY A 38 1.39 -6.30 -28.55
N ALA A 39 2.34 -7.17 -28.83
CA ALA A 39 3.76 -6.91 -28.59
C ALA A 39 4.41 -6.15 -29.76
N ASP A 40 3.64 -5.36 -30.48
CA ASP A 40 4.14 -4.31 -31.37
C ASP A 40 4.30 -2.99 -30.57
N ASP A 41 4.80 -1.95 -31.21
CA ASP A 41 5.06 -0.68 -30.52
C ASP A 41 3.77 0.01 -30.05
N ALA A 42 2.69 -0.09 -30.83
CA ALA A 42 1.39 0.47 -30.47
C ALA A 42 0.80 -0.24 -29.25
N GLY A 43 0.83 -1.58 -29.23
CA GLY A 43 0.34 -2.37 -28.11
C GLY A 43 1.19 -2.20 -26.85
N ARG A 44 2.52 -2.14 -26.97
CA ARG A 44 3.41 -1.81 -25.84
C ARG A 44 3.15 -0.43 -25.26
N SER A 45 2.92 0.57 -26.12
CA SER A 45 2.56 1.93 -25.70
C SER A 45 1.24 1.94 -24.92
N ALA A 46 0.20 1.29 -25.45
CA ALA A 46 -1.08 1.17 -24.76
C ALA A 46 -0.97 0.40 -23.41
N ALA A 47 -0.19 -0.68 -23.37
CA ALA A 47 0.08 -1.44 -22.16
C ALA A 47 0.82 -0.59 -21.10
N ARG A 48 1.79 0.23 -21.53
CA ARG A 48 2.54 1.16 -20.68
C ARG A 48 1.63 2.22 -20.07
N GLU A 49 0.70 2.78 -20.83
CA GLU A 49 -0.28 3.73 -20.28
C GLU A 49 -1.22 3.10 -19.24
N ARG A 50 -1.62 1.85 -19.45
CA ARG A 50 -2.44 1.10 -18.47
C ARG A 50 -1.69 0.91 -17.16
N TRP A 51 -0.44 0.45 -17.25
CA TRP A 51 0.42 0.34 -16.08
C TRP A 51 0.66 1.70 -15.40
N ALA A 52 0.94 2.76 -16.15
CA ALA A 52 1.21 4.08 -15.60
C ALA A 52 0.03 4.64 -14.79
N ARG A 53 -1.21 4.45 -15.27
CA ARG A 53 -2.42 4.83 -14.52
C ARG A 53 -2.52 4.07 -13.19
N HIS A 54 -2.23 2.77 -13.20
CA HIS A 54 -2.19 1.98 -11.97
C HIS A 54 -1.12 2.52 -11.01
N ALA A 55 0.12 2.69 -11.49
CA ALA A 55 1.23 3.14 -10.66
C ALA A 55 0.99 4.53 -10.05
N LEU A 56 0.36 5.46 -10.77
CA LEU A 56 0.02 6.78 -10.24
C LEU A 56 -1.02 6.68 -9.11
N LEU A 57 -2.11 5.94 -9.32
CA LEU A 57 -3.17 5.77 -8.30
C LEU A 57 -2.63 5.09 -7.03
N GLU A 58 -1.83 4.04 -7.16
CA GLU A 58 -1.26 3.37 -5.98
C GLU A 58 -0.26 4.25 -5.23
N ASN A 59 0.52 5.07 -5.95
CA ASN A 59 1.42 6.02 -5.30
C ASN A 59 0.64 7.09 -4.51
N GLU A 60 -0.53 7.53 -4.98
CA GLU A 60 -1.39 8.48 -4.26
C GLU A 60 -2.00 7.88 -2.98
N LEU A 61 -2.26 6.57 -2.96
CA LEU A 61 -2.81 5.87 -1.79
C LEU A 61 -1.77 5.50 -0.73
N ARG A 62 -0.48 5.67 -1.05
CA ARG A 62 0.63 5.32 -0.15
C ARG A 62 0.91 6.46 0.82
N PRO A 63 1.31 6.15 2.09
CA PRO A 63 1.84 7.18 2.97
C PRO A 63 3.07 7.86 2.34
N PRO A 64 3.23 9.19 2.48
CA PRO A 64 4.41 9.88 1.99
C PRO A 64 5.72 9.28 2.55
N ASP A 65 6.73 9.11 1.70
CA ASP A 65 8.00 8.43 2.06
C ASP A 65 8.67 9.06 3.28
N TRP A 66 8.69 10.39 3.36
CA TRP A 66 9.28 11.10 4.49
C TRP A 66 8.63 10.74 5.83
N LEU A 67 7.32 10.41 5.83
CA LEU A 67 6.60 10.03 7.05
C LEU A 67 6.91 8.58 7.43
N VAL A 68 7.02 7.69 6.45
CA VAL A 68 7.47 6.30 6.63
C VAL A 68 8.91 6.26 7.18
N THR A 69 9.80 7.11 6.66
CA THR A 69 11.17 7.25 7.18
C THR A 69 11.18 7.69 8.65
N LYS A 70 10.35 8.68 9.03
CA LYS A 70 10.24 9.12 10.43
C LYS A 70 9.74 8.00 11.35
N ALA A 71 8.72 7.25 10.91
CA ALA A 71 8.22 6.11 11.69
C ALA A 71 9.29 5.01 11.87
N THR A 72 10.08 4.73 10.83
CA THR A 72 11.20 3.79 10.88
C THR A 72 12.27 4.24 11.87
N ILE A 73 12.70 5.51 11.79
CA ILE A 73 13.69 6.09 12.71
C ILE A 73 13.17 6.05 14.15
N LEU A 74 11.90 6.42 14.39
CA LEU A 74 11.31 6.36 15.72
C LEU A 74 11.34 4.93 16.28
N ARG A 75 10.99 3.93 15.48
CA ARG A 75 11.04 2.51 15.88
C ARG A 75 12.46 2.08 16.26
N GLU A 76 13.46 2.47 15.47
CA GLU A 76 14.87 2.16 15.74
C GLU A 76 15.34 2.84 17.04
N GLN A 77 14.97 4.11 17.25
CA GLN A 77 15.30 4.85 18.46
C GLN A 77 14.63 4.24 19.71
N ILE A 78 13.36 3.83 19.61
CA ILE A 78 12.67 3.10 20.69
C ILE A 78 13.40 1.78 20.97
N THR A 79 13.84 1.05 19.94
CA THR A 79 14.57 -0.22 20.11
C THR A 79 15.87 -0.01 20.88
N GLU A 80 16.60 1.07 20.59
CA GLU A 80 17.80 1.42 21.36
C GLU A 80 17.47 1.91 22.77
N LEU A 81 16.39 2.67 22.94
CA LEU A 81 15.93 3.15 24.25
C LEU A 81 15.54 1.98 25.17
N ILE A 82 14.95 0.92 24.62
CA ILE A 82 14.64 -0.31 25.38
C ILE A 82 15.92 -0.90 25.99
N ARG A 83 17.06 -0.83 25.29
CA ARG A 83 18.34 -1.39 25.77
C ARG A 83 19.05 -0.48 26.75
N THR A 84 18.96 0.82 26.55
CA THR A 84 19.73 1.82 27.31
C THR A 84 18.96 2.40 28.50
N SER A 85 17.63 2.45 28.43
CA SER A 85 16.75 2.94 29.50
C SER A 85 15.33 2.34 29.41
N PRO A 86 15.14 1.09 29.87
CA PRO A 86 13.84 0.41 29.78
C PRO A 86 12.65 1.16 30.41
N PRO A 87 12.76 1.79 31.60
CA PRO A 87 11.64 2.56 32.15
C PRO A 87 11.24 3.76 31.27
N ALA A 88 12.20 4.46 30.65
CA ALA A 88 11.91 5.55 29.74
C ALA A 88 11.23 5.05 28.45
N ALA A 89 11.65 3.88 27.95
CA ALA A 89 10.97 3.24 26.82
C ALA A 89 9.52 2.88 27.13
N LEU A 90 9.23 2.36 28.33
CA LEU A 90 7.86 2.05 28.77
C LEU A 90 6.98 3.30 28.82
N SER A 91 7.47 4.41 29.37
CA SER A 91 6.73 5.68 29.39
C SER A 91 6.42 6.18 27.98
N LEU A 92 7.42 6.19 27.08
CA LEU A 92 7.22 6.61 25.69
C LEU A 92 6.23 5.71 24.95
N LEU A 93 6.32 4.39 25.12
CA LEU A 93 5.40 3.44 24.48
C LEU A 93 3.98 3.57 25.00
N ALA A 94 3.79 3.86 26.29
CA ALA A 94 2.47 4.13 26.86
C ALA A 94 1.85 5.41 26.28
N ASP A 95 2.66 6.46 26.11
CA ASP A 95 2.22 7.70 25.46
C ASP A 95 1.82 7.42 24.00
N ILE A 96 2.65 6.68 23.25
CA ILE A 96 2.36 6.27 21.86
C ILE A 96 1.06 5.52 21.75
N ASP A 97 0.83 4.51 22.60
CA ASP A 97 -0.39 3.70 22.57
C ASP A 97 -1.65 4.58 22.78
N GLY A 98 -1.55 5.56 23.68
CA GLY A 98 -2.62 6.50 23.98
C GLY A 98 -3.13 7.29 22.77
N TRP A 99 -2.24 7.94 22.01
CA TRP A 99 -2.65 8.71 20.83
C TRP A 99 -2.78 7.86 19.56
N HIS A 100 -2.01 6.78 19.40
CA HIS A 100 -2.15 5.86 18.27
C HIS A 100 -3.55 5.25 18.21
N GLY A 101 -4.11 4.83 19.35
CA GLY A 101 -5.46 4.28 19.40
C GLY A 101 -6.55 5.27 18.95
N ALA A 102 -6.38 6.56 19.26
CA ALA A 102 -7.29 7.62 18.82
C ALA A 102 -7.16 7.88 17.31
N LEU A 103 -5.94 8.10 16.81
CA LEU A 103 -5.68 8.33 15.39
C LEU A 103 -6.15 7.15 14.51
N LEU A 104 -6.00 5.92 14.98
CA LEU A 104 -6.48 4.74 14.27
C LEU A 104 -8.01 4.75 14.12
N ARG A 105 -8.75 5.15 15.17
CA ARG A 105 -10.21 5.30 15.08
C ARG A 105 -10.59 6.42 14.11
N ASP A 106 -9.91 7.55 14.15
CA ASP A 106 -10.17 8.67 13.25
C ASP A 106 -9.91 8.28 11.78
N ALA A 107 -8.82 7.55 11.52
CA ALA A 107 -8.52 7.03 10.19
C ALA A 107 -9.57 6.05 9.69
N VAL A 108 -10.06 5.16 10.56
CA VAL A 108 -11.17 4.23 10.23
C VAL A 108 -12.47 5.01 9.95
N ALA A 109 -12.79 6.03 10.74
CA ALA A 109 -13.95 6.89 10.51
C ALA A 109 -13.88 7.57 9.15
N ALA A 110 -12.73 8.19 8.84
CA ALA A 110 -12.49 8.85 7.56
C ALA A 110 -12.57 7.86 6.39
N ALA A 111 -12.01 6.66 6.51
CA ALA A 111 -12.11 5.62 5.49
C ALA A 111 -13.58 5.19 5.26
N ARG A 112 -14.35 5.01 6.34
CA ARG A 112 -15.79 4.68 6.26
C ARG A 112 -16.59 5.79 5.60
N ALA A 113 -16.34 7.06 5.96
CA ALA A 113 -16.96 8.22 5.33
C ALA A 113 -16.60 8.34 3.84
N GLY A 114 -15.39 7.93 3.47
CA GLY A 114 -14.93 7.80 2.08
C GLY A 114 -15.48 6.58 1.31
N GLY A 115 -16.34 5.77 1.94
CA GLY A 115 -17.00 4.62 1.30
C GLY A 115 -16.26 3.28 1.41
N ALA A 116 -15.12 3.22 2.11
CA ALA A 116 -14.40 1.96 2.31
C ALA A 116 -15.26 0.94 3.07
N SER A 117 -15.28 -0.30 2.59
CA SER A 117 -15.98 -1.40 3.26
C SER A 117 -15.19 -1.91 4.48
N TRP A 118 -15.85 -2.65 5.36
CA TRP A 118 -15.16 -3.34 6.46
C TRP A 118 -14.16 -4.40 5.97
N ALA A 119 -14.33 -4.91 4.75
CA ALA A 119 -13.37 -5.83 4.16
C ALA A 119 -12.08 -5.08 3.80
N ASP A 120 -12.20 -3.92 3.13
CA ASP A 120 -11.05 -3.08 2.75
C ASP A 120 -10.26 -2.61 3.98
N ILE A 121 -10.97 -2.17 5.02
CA ILE A 121 -10.35 -1.75 6.29
C ILE A 121 -9.66 -2.94 6.98
N GLY A 122 -10.31 -4.10 7.00
CA GLY A 122 -9.73 -5.32 7.56
C GLY A 122 -8.43 -5.70 6.86
N GLU A 123 -8.42 -5.70 5.53
CA GLU A 123 -7.24 -5.96 4.72
C GLU A 123 -6.08 -5.00 5.05
N LYS A 124 -6.33 -3.69 5.07
CA LYS A 124 -5.29 -2.69 5.39
C LYS A 124 -4.72 -2.82 6.81
N LEU A 125 -5.52 -3.31 7.76
CA LEU A 125 -5.11 -3.52 9.14
C LEU A 125 -4.63 -4.95 9.43
N GLY A 126 -4.57 -5.83 8.43
CA GLY A 126 -4.15 -7.23 8.60
C GLY A 126 -5.09 -8.06 9.47
N MET A 127 -6.40 -7.78 9.44
CA MET A 127 -7.43 -8.47 10.21
C MET A 127 -8.63 -8.88 9.36
N SER A 128 -9.45 -9.81 9.87
CA SER A 128 -10.68 -10.21 9.17
C SER A 128 -11.72 -9.08 9.16
N ARG A 129 -12.61 -9.09 8.17
CA ARG A 129 -13.77 -8.17 8.10
C ARG A 129 -14.57 -8.13 9.40
N GLN A 130 -14.83 -9.30 9.99
CA GLN A 130 -15.60 -9.42 11.24
C GLN A 130 -14.83 -8.81 12.41
N ALA A 131 -13.52 -9.06 12.51
CA ALA A 131 -12.68 -8.47 13.55
C ALA A 131 -12.63 -6.93 13.42
N ALA A 132 -12.51 -6.40 12.21
CA ALA A 132 -12.57 -4.97 11.95
C ALA A 132 -13.91 -4.37 12.39
N HIS A 133 -15.03 -4.97 11.97
CA HIS A 133 -16.35 -4.51 12.36
C HIS A 133 -16.54 -4.53 13.88
N GLU A 134 -16.23 -5.64 14.56
CA GLU A 134 -16.38 -5.72 16.03
C GLU A 134 -15.52 -4.69 16.76
N ARG A 135 -14.28 -4.48 16.31
CA ARG A 135 -13.34 -3.53 16.90
C ARG A 135 -13.79 -2.08 16.73
N PHE A 136 -14.40 -1.74 15.59
CA PHE A 136 -14.67 -0.36 15.18
C PHE A 136 -16.16 -0.04 15.00
N ARG A 137 -17.10 -0.91 15.39
CA ARG A 137 -18.55 -0.68 15.27
C ARG A 137 -19.08 0.60 15.95
N GLY A 138 -18.32 1.15 16.91
CA GLY A 138 -18.63 2.42 17.58
C GLY A 138 -18.03 3.66 16.92
N VAL A 139 -17.29 3.48 15.83
CA VAL A 139 -16.74 4.56 15.00
C VAL A 139 -17.75 4.80 13.86
N ALA A 140 -18.59 5.81 14.01
CA ALA A 140 -19.61 6.21 13.05
C ALA A 140 -19.45 7.69 12.70
#